data_AF-A0A356P7F9-F1
#
_entry.id   AF-A0A356P7F9-F1
#
_cell.length_a   1.000
_cell.length_b   1.000
_cell.length_c   1.000
_cell.angle_alpha   90.00
_cell.angle_beta   90.00
_cell.angle_gamma   90.00
#
_symmetry.space_group_name_H-M   'P 1'
#
loop_
_entity.id
_entity.type
_entity.pdbx_description
1 polymer ?
#
loop_
_entity_poly.entity_id
_entity_poly.type
_entity_poly.pdbx_seq_one_letter_code
_entity_poly.pdbx_strand_id
1 'polypeptide(L)'
;MRKPELLAPAGDWEKLKFALAYGADAVYMGGQAFGLRAFAGNFSLEEMEKAVRWTHELGKKLYVTVNIFAHEPDFEELPAYLKQLEGLGVDGAIVSDPGIIALAQEVAPGLRLHLSTQANNTNSYSVRFWLKQ
;
A
#
# COMPACT_ATOMS: atom_id res chain seq x y z
N MET A 1 -14.89 -22.51 5.79
CA MET A 1 -13.68 -21.67 5.99
C MET A 1 -13.82 -20.42 5.14
N ARG A 2 -13.41 -19.24 5.61
CA ARG A 2 -13.31 -18.06 4.75
C ARG A 2 -12.19 -18.31 3.72
N LYS A 3 -12.48 -18.12 2.44
CA LYS A 3 -11.47 -18.20 1.36
C LYS A 3 -10.42 -17.10 1.62
N PRO A 4 -9.11 -17.42 1.63
CA PRO A 4 -8.05 -16.40 1.71
C PRO A 4 -8.09 -15.45 0.51
N GLU A 5 -7.64 -14.20 0.71
CA GLU A 5 -7.39 -13.24 -0.38
C GLU A 5 -6.02 -13.53 -1.00
N LEU A 6 -5.96 -13.82 -2.31
CA LEU A 6 -4.71 -13.96 -3.04
C LEU A 6 -4.19 -12.58 -3.45
N LEU A 7 -3.25 -12.05 -2.67
CA LEU A 7 -2.56 -10.78 -2.94
C LEU A 7 -1.26 -11.02 -3.73
N ALA A 8 -1.17 -10.46 -4.94
CA ALA A 8 -0.01 -10.63 -5.83
C ALA A 8 0.77 -9.32 -6.07
N PRO A 9 2.09 -9.36 -6.27
CA PRO A 9 2.86 -8.17 -6.64
C PRO A 9 2.56 -7.72 -8.07
N ALA A 10 2.38 -6.41 -8.25
CA ALA A 10 2.25 -5.74 -9.53
C ALA A 10 3.35 -4.68 -9.66
N GLY A 11 4.47 -5.03 -10.30
CA GLY A 11 5.63 -4.14 -10.43
C GLY A 11 5.54 -3.13 -11.59
N ASP A 12 4.56 -3.30 -12.48
CA ASP A 12 4.24 -2.43 -13.62
C ASP A 12 2.84 -2.79 -14.16
N TRP A 13 2.37 -2.05 -15.16
CA TRP A 13 1.04 -2.23 -15.78
C TRP A 13 0.82 -3.63 -16.37
N GLU A 14 1.85 -4.23 -16.97
CA GLU A 14 1.75 -5.55 -17.58
C GLU A 14 1.55 -6.63 -16.51
N LYS A 15 2.39 -6.60 -15.46
CA LYS A 15 2.30 -7.51 -14.32
C LYS A 15 0.98 -7.35 -13.57
N LEU A 16 0.47 -6.12 -13.43
CA LEU A 16 -0.86 -5.88 -12.85
C LEU A 16 -1.95 -6.63 -13.64
N LYS A 17 -2.01 -6.43 -14.96
CA LYS A 17 -3.00 -7.11 -15.80
C LYS A 17 -2.90 -8.63 -15.71
N PHE A 18 -1.69 -9.17 -15.75
CA PHE A 18 -1.49 -10.62 -15.62
C PHE A 18 -1.91 -11.14 -14.26
N ALA A 19 -1.47 -10.52 -13.16
CA ALA A 19 -1.87 -10.96 -11.82
C ALA A 19 -3.40 -11.05 -11.67
N LEU A 20 -4.12 -10.02 -12.12
CA LEU A 20 -5.58 -9.97 -12.04
C LEU A 20 -6.25 -10.99 -12.97
N ALA A 21 -5.75 -11.15 -14.20
CA ALA A 21 -6.28 -12.09 -15.18
C ALA A 21 -6.10 -13.56 -14.78
N TYR A 22 -4.97 -13.88 -14.12
CA TYR A 22 -4.63 -15.24 -13.70
C TYR A 22 -5.12 -15.57 -12.27
N GLY A 23 -6.03 -14.77 -11.71
CA GLY A 23 -6.83 -15.15 -10.56
C GLY A 23 -6.43 -14.54 -9.22
N ALA A 24 -5.54 -13.54 -9.19
CA ALA A 24 -5.33 -12.76 -7.96
C ALA A 24 -6.65 -12.06 -7.54
N ASP A 25 -6.97 -12.10 -6.25
CA ASP A 25 -8.11 -11.37 -5.68
C ASP A 25 -7.73 -9.90 -5.45
N ALA A 26 -6.44 -9.62 -5.25
CA ALA A 26 -5.89 -8.29 -5.07
C ALA A 26 -4.45 -8.18 -5.58
N VAL A 27 -3.99 -6.96 -5.82
CA VAL A 27 -2.59 -6.65 -6.15
C VAL A 27 -2.00 -5.62 -5.21
N TYR A 28 -0.67 -5.63 -5.05
CA TYR A 28 0.05 -4.52 -4.44
C TYR A 28 1.16 -3.99 -5.34
N MET A 29 1.42 -2.70 -5.24
CA MET A 29 2.39 -1.99 -6.06
C MET A 29 3.06 -0.85 -5.28
N GLY A 30 4.17 -0.36 -5.81
CA GLY A 30 4.84 0.84 -5.31
C GLY A 30 4.55 2.04 -6.21
N GLY A 31 4.37 3.20 -5.58
CA GLY A 31 4.49 4.48 -6.28
C GLY A 31 5.95 4.82 -6.55
N GLN A 32 6.19 5.86 -7.35
CA GLN A 32 7.54 6.39 -7.60
C GLN A 32 8.23 6.94 -6.34
N ALA A 33 7.46 7.23 -5.28
CA ALA A 33 7.94 7.70 -4.00
C ALA A 33 7.58 6.72 -2.87
N PHE A 34 8.30 6.80 -1.74
CA PHE A 34 7.98 6.15 -0.47
C PHE A 34 7.87 4.61 -0.46
N GLY A 35 8.33 3.92 -1.52
CA GLY A 35 8.51 2.46 -1.57
C GLY A 35 9.98 2.05 -1.61
N LEU A 36 10.34 0.94 -0.95
CA LEU A 36 11.74 0.46 -0.94
C LEU A 36 12.24 -0.11 -2.28
N ARG A 37 11.35 -0.43 -3.22
CA ARG A 37 11.72 -1.00 -4.52
C ARG A 37 11.84 0.09 -5.59
N ALA A 38 12.79 0.99 -5.41
CA ALA A 38 13.05 2.12 -6.31
C ALA A 38 13.34 1.72 -7.78
N PHE A 39 13.76 0.48 -8.02
CA PHE A 39 14.10 -0.04 -9.36
C PHE A 39 13.02 -0.89 -10.04
N ALA A 40 11.84 -1.03 -9.42
CA ALA A 40 10.67 -1.55 -10.14
C ALA A 40 10.12 -0.45 -11.05
N GLY A 41 9.36 -0.80 -12.09
CA GLY A 41 8.72 0.16 -13.01
C GLY A 41 7.57 0.94 -12.36
N ASN A 42 7.77 1.39 -11.11
CA ASN A 42 6.82 2.00 -10.20
C ASN A 42 5.93 3.03 -10.88
N PHE A 43 4.70 3.08 -10.41
CA PHE A 43 3.64 3.84 -11.06
C PHE A 43 3.71 5.30 -10.67
N SER A 44 3.52 6.20 -11.63
CA SER A 44 3.17 7.60 -11.36
C SER A 44 1.79 7.69 -10.70
N LEU A 45 1.43 8.87 -10.17
CA LEU A 45 0.07 9.10 -9.63
C LEU A 45 -1.02 8.88 -10.68
N GLU A 46 -0.78 9.28 -11.91
CA GLU A 46 -1.74 9.11 -13.02
C GLU A 46 -1.87 7.63 -13.43
N GLU A 47 -0.78 6.88 -13.37
CA GLU A 47 -0.80 5.43 -13.60
C GLU A 47 -1.47 4.69 -12.45
N MET A 48 -1.25 5.14 -11.20
CA MET A 48 -1.95 4.65 -10.01
C MET A 48 -3.46 4.82 -10.14
N GLU A 49 -3.93 6.01 -10.53
CA GLU A 49 -5.36 6.27 -10.74
C GLU A 49 -5.98 5.30 -11.78
N LYS A 50 -5.29 5.13 -12.91
CA LYS A 50 -5.71 4.16 -13.95
C LYS A 50 -5.71 2.73 -13.41
N ALA A 51 -4.73 2.36 -12.60
CA ALA A 51 -4.58 1.04 -12.02
C ALA A 51 -5.69 0.73 -11.01
N VAL A 52 -6.02 1.69 -10.14
CA VAL A 52 -7.12 1.57 -9.19
C VAL A 52 -8.43 1.36 -9.93
N ARG A 53 -8.76 2.25 -10.86
CA ARG A 53 -10.00 2.15 -11.65
C ARG A 53 -10.11 0.80 -12.36
N TRP A 54 -9.07 0.39 -13.09
CA TRP A 54 -9.05 -0.90 -13.80
C TRP A 54 -9.23 -2.09 -12.85
N THR A 55 -8.55 -2.06 -11.71
CA THR A 55 -8.61 -3.15 -10.72
C THR A 55 -10.01 -3.27 -10.10
N HIS A 56 -10.64 -2.13 -9.80
CA HIS A 56 -11.99 -2.06 -9.25
C HIS A 56 -13.07 -2.44 -10.27
N GLU A 57 -12.91 -2.10 -11.55
CA GLU A 57 -13.79 -2.57 -12.65
C GLU A 57 -13.84 -4.10 -12.73
N LEU A 58 -12.76 -4.79 -12.35
CA LEU A 58 -12.68 -6.24 -12.25
C LEU A 58 -13.21 -6.81 -10.92
N GLY A 59 -13.71 -5.96 -10.01
CA GLY A 59 -14.16 -6.34 -8.67
C GLY A 59 -13.03 -6.82 -7.75
N LYS A 60 -11.79 -6.38 -8.01
CA LYS A 60 -10.57 -6.76 -7.28
C LYS A 60 -10.03 -5.56 -6.50
N LYS A 61 -9.03 -5.77 -5.67
CA LYS A 61 -8.45 -4.72 -4.80
C LYS A 61 -7.01 -4.34 -5.18
N LEU A 62 -6.63 -3.11 -4.86
CA LEU A 62 -5.28 -2.58 -5.07
C LEU A 62 -4.74 -1.95 -3.79
N TYR A 63 -3.57 -2.40 -3.37
CA TYR A 63 -2.84 -1.85 -2.22
C TYR A 63 -1.55 -1.16 -2.68
N VAL A 64 -1.11 -0.14 -1.94
CA VAL A 64 0.12 0.62 -2.25
C VAL A 64 1.13 0.48 -1.12
N THR A 65 2.39 0.20 -1.44
CA THR A 65 3.45 0.15 -0.44
C THR A 65 3.96 1.54 -0.09
N VAL A 66 3.99 1.86 1.20
CA VAL A 66 4.55 3.10 1.77
C VAL A 66 5.49 2.69 2.90
N ASN A 67 6.56 1.99 2.55
CA ASN A 67 7.37 1.19 3.48
C ASN A 67 8.86 1.57 3.51
N ILE A 68 9.21 2.79 3.09
CA ILE A 68 10.57 3.31 3.28
C ILE A 68 11.00 3.31 4.75
N PHE A 69 12.32 3.35 4.96
CA PHE A 69 12.88 3.77 6.24
C PHE A 69 12.83 5.30 6.25
N ALA A 70 11.79 5.85 6.87
CA ALA A 70 11.56 7.29 6.84
C ALA A 70 12.59 8.06 7.66
N HIS A 71 12.98 9.20 7.13
CA HIS A 71 13.78 10.23 7.78
C HIS A 71 12.98 11.54 7.82
N GLU A 72 13.37 12.49 8.67
CA GLU A 72 12.67 13.77 8.85
C GLU A 72 12.28 14.48 7.52
N PRO A 73 13.15 14.55 6.49
CA PRO A 73 12.78 15.21 5.24
C PRO A 73 11.63 14.52 4.49
N ASP A 74 11.47 13.19 4.64
CA ASP A 74 10.39 12.45 3.99
C ASP A 74 9.02 12.91 4.50
N PHE A 75 8.94 13.38 5.76
CA PHE A 75 7.71 13.84 6.40
C PHE A 75 7.20 15.19 5.85
N GLU A 76 7.99 15.89 5.04
CA GLU A 76 7.54 17.11 4.35
C GLU A 76 6.51 16.78 3.23
N GLU A 77 6.72 15.67 2.52
CA GLU A 77 5.91 15.28 1.35
C GLU A 77 4.93 14.13 1.65
N LEU A 78 5.24 13.26 2.61
CA LEU A 78 4.40 12.13 3.05
C LEU A 78 2.92 12.52 3.31
N PRO A 79 2.60 13.63 4.00
CA PRO A 79 1.20 13.97 4.29
C PRO A 79 0.37 14.17 3.03
N ALA A 80 0.94 14.84 2.02
CA ALA A 80 0.27 15.06 0.74
C ALA A 80 0.11 13.75 -0.02
N TYR A 81 1.13 12.91 -0.03
CA TYR A 81 1.09 11.60 -0.68
C TYR A 81 0.03 10.67 -0.08
N LEU A 82 -0.07 10.60 1.25
CA LEU A 82 -1.07 9.79 1.94
C LEU A 82 -2.51 10.23 1.61
N LYS A 83 -2.76 11.55 1.57
CA LYS A 83 -4.04 12.11 1.13
C LYS A 83 -4.35 11.79 -0.33
N GLN A 84 -3.34 11.80 -1.20
CA GLN A 84 -3.50 11.41 -2.60
C GLN A 84 -3.90 9.93 -2.70
N LEU A 85 -3.24 9.03 -1.97
CA LEU A 85 -3.61 7.61 -1.96
C LEU A 85 -5.05 7.39 -1.49
N GLU A 86 -5.47 8.06 -0.42
CA GLU A 86 -6.86 8.04 0.05
C GLU A 86 -7.82 8.56 -1.04
N GLY A 87 -7.53 9.71 -1.64
CA GLY A 87 -8.35 10.32 -2.69
C GLY A 87 -8.44 9.49 -3.97
N LEU A 88 -7.40 8.73 -4.30
CA LEU A 88 -7.40 7.76 -5.41
C LEU A 88 -8.28 6.54 -5.12
N GLY A 89 -8.62 6.29 -3.85
CA GLY A 89 -9.44 5.15 -3.45
C GLY A 89 -8.68 3.82 -3.43
N VAL A 90 -7.38 3.82 -3.13
CA VAL A 90 -6.65 2.55 -2.92
C VAL A 90 -7.25 1.78 -1.73
N ASP A 91 -7.24 0.46 -1.78
CA ASP A 91 -7.84 -0.39 -0.74
C ASP A 91 -7.02 -0.45 0.55
N GLY A 92 -5.78 0.04 0.51
CA GLY A 92 -4.97 0.31 1.69
C GLY A 92 -3.49 0.55 1.38
N ALA A 93 -2.80 1.12 2.37
CA ALA A 93 -1.36 1.31 2.35
C ALA A 93 -0.65 0.24 3.18
N ILE A 94 0.44 -0.32 2.63
CA ILE A 94 1.30 -1.29 3.30
C ILE A 94 2.48 -0.54 3.92
N VAL A 95 2.47 -0.43 5.25
CA VAL A 95 3.34 0.45 6.04
C VAL A 95 4.09 -0.33 7.12
N SER A 96 5.26 0.16 7.53
CA SER A 96 6.07 -0.45 8.62
C SER A 96 6.56 0.55 9.65
N ASP A 97 6.68 1.83 9.28
CA ASP A 97 7.21 2.87 10.15
C ASP A 97 6.12 3.40 11.10
N PRO A 98 6.37 3.46 12.43
CA PRO A 98 5.40 3.99 13.39
C PRO A 98 5.00 5.45 13.14
N GLY A 99 5.93 6.29 12.68
CA GLY A 99 5.68 7.69 12.36
C GLY A 99 4.78 7.84 11.14
N ILE A 100 5.03 7.07 10.07
CA ILE A 100 4.13 7.02 8.90
C ILE A 100 2.73 6.55 9.32
N ILE A 101 2.63 5.51 10.16
CA ILE A 101 1.34 4.99 10.65
C ILE A 101 0.56 6.09 11.38
N ALA A 102 1.19 6.74 12.37
CA ALA A 102 0.56 7.80 13.15
C ALA A 102 0.14 8.98 12.25
N LEU A 103 1.04 9.41 11.35
CA LEU A 103 0.75 10.49 10.41
C LEU A 103 -0.44 10.14 9.49
N ALA A 104 -0.48 8.92 8.92
CA ALA A 104 -1.55 8.50 8.04
C ALA A 104 -2.92 8.51 8.74
N GLN A 105 -2.97 8.11 10.01
CA GLN A 105 -4.20 8.18 10.81
C GLN A 105 -4.67 9.62 11.06
N GLU A 106 -3.75 10.57 11.15
CA GLU A 106 -4.07 11.99 11.29
C GLU A 106 -4.56 12.61 9.97
N VAL A 107 -3.84 12.37 8.88
CA VAL A 107 -4.00 13.13 7.64
C VAL A 107 -4.86 12.45 6.58
N ALA A 108 -5.01 11.12 6.66
CA ALA A 108 -5.75 10.27 5.73
C ALA A 108 -6.50 9.17 6.50
N PRO A 109 -7.42 9.51 7.42
CA PRO A 109 -8.05 8.57 8.35
C PRO A 109 -8.94 7.49 7.69
N GLY A 110 -9.35 7.70 6.44
CA GLY A 110 -10.07 6.73 5.62
C GLY A 110 -9.14 5.74 4.89
N LEU A 111 -7.83 6.02 4.83
CA LEU A 111 -6.84 5.13 4.23
C LEU A 111 -6.56 3.95 5.16
N ARG A 112 -6.99 2.75 4.76
CA ARG A 112 -6.75 1.54 5.52
C ARG A 112 -5.25 1.21 5.57
N LEU A 113 -4.73 0.94 6.77
CA LEU A 113 -3.32 0.59 6.96
C LEU A 113 -3.14 -0.92 7.16
N HIS A 114 -2.26 -1.51 6.37
CA HIS A 114 -1.83 -2.90 6.48
C HIS A 114 -0.37 -2.93 6.94
N LEU A 115 -0.12 -3.62 8.05
CA LEU A 115 1.23 -3.69 8.58
C LEU A 115 2.10 -4.61 7.72
N SER A 116 3.19 -4.05 7.20
CA SER A 116 4.17 -4.73 6.36
C SER A 116 4.90 -5.83 7.12
N THR A 117 5.32 -6.88 6.43
CA THR A 117 6.21 -7.92 6.98
C THR A 117 7.53 -7.32 7.50
N GLN A 118 7.93 -6.15 6.99
CA GLN A 118 9.07 -5.37 7.46
C GLN A 118 8.96 -4.93 8.93
N ALA A 119 7.76 -4.86 9.51
CA ALA A 119 7.59 -4.60 10.94
C ALA A 119 8.11 -5.77 11.83
N ASN A 120 8.43 -6.93 11.24
CA ASN A 120 9.09 -8.06 11.89
C ASN A 120 8.39 -8.56 13.17
N ASN A 121 7.06 -8.65 13.14
CA ASN A 121 6.26 -9.11 14.27
C ASN A 121 6.33 -10.64 14.43
N THR A 122 7.20 -11.09 15.33
CA THR A 122 7.45 -12.51 15.59
C THR A 122 6.83 -13.03 16.89
N ASN A 123 6.14 -12.18 17.65
CA ASN A 123 5.55 -12.53 18.94
C ASN A 123 4.23 -11.80 19.20
N SER A 124 3.44 -12.32 20.14
CA SER A 124 2.10 -11.80 20.44
C SER A 124 2.10 -10.42 21.12
N TYR A 125 3.20 -10.00 21.75
CA TYR A 125 3.30 -8.67 22.37
C TYR A 125 3.42 -7.57 21.31
N SER A 126 4.25 -7.78 20.29
CA SER A 126 4.35 -6.85 19.16
C SER A 126 3.02 -6.72 18.42
N VAL A 127 2.32 -7.83 18.17
CA VAL A 127 0.98 -7.80 17.56
C VAL A 127 -0.01 -6.99 18.41
N ARG A 128 -0.01 -7.18 19.74
CA ARG A 128 -0.86 -6.40 20.65
C ARG A 128 -0.51 -4.92 20.71
N PHE A 129 0.76 -4.56 20.53
CA PHE A 129 1.17 -3.16 20.44
C PHE A 129 0.54 -2.51 19.21
N TRP A 130 0.72 -3.13 18.04
CA TRP A 130 0.20 -2.61 16.77
C TRP A 130 -1.32 -2.59 16.70
N LEU A 131 -2.02 -3.55 17.33
CA LEU A 131 -3.49 -3.56 17.38
C LEU A 131 -4.09 -2.35 18.11
N LYS A 132 -3.31 -1.69 18.98
CA LYS A 132 -3.74 -0.49 19.72
C LYS A 132 -3.42 0.81 18.98
N GLN A 133 -2.63 0.73 17.91
CA GLN A 133 -2.31 1.88 17.08
C GLN A 133 -3.47 2.10 16.12
#